data_AF-A0A0C1N566-F1
#
_entry.id   AF-A0A0C1N566-F1
#
_cell.length_a   1.000
_cell.length_b   1.000
_cell.length_c   1.000
_cell.angle_alpha   90.00
_cell.angle_beta   90.00
_cell.angle_gamma   90.00
#
_symmetry.space_group_name_H-M   'P 1'
#
loop_
_entity.id
_entity.type
_entity.pdbx_description
1 polymer ?
#
loop_
_entity_poly.entity_id
_entity_poly.type
_entity_poly.pdbx_seq_one_letter_code
_entity_poly.pdbx_strand_id
1 'polypeptide(L)'
;MSLKISQYVIQQFQNCALKAYKHGKLVESCGLVLQMYNHFSVAQEDSLLITRYGLGIKYNADKSFQYLRLLNPQGNDSIEFYYQSVQGYTNAVRTHIKAMNLYLSITQKYISKNQH
;
A
#
# COMPACT_ATOMS: atom_id res chain seq x y z
N MET A 1 5.52 -28.56 20.04
CA MET A 1 4.45 -27.59 20.34
C MET A 1 4.31 -26.70 19.12
N SER A 2 3.24 -26.82 18.31
CA SER A 2 3.07 -25.91 17.16
C SER A 2 2.42 -24.61 17.65
N LEU A 3 3.07 -23.49 17.37
CA LEU A 3 2.58 -22.16 17.70
C LEU A 3 1.43 -21.83 16.74
N LYS A 4 0.22 -21.72 17.27
CA LYS A 4 -0.97 -21.35 16.50
C LYS A 4 -1.22 -19.85 16.61
N ILE A 5 -1.41 -19.20 15.47
CA ILE A 5 -1.88 -17.81 15.44
C ILE A 5 -3.37 -17.81 15.79
N SER A 6 -3.78 -16.94 16.71
CA SER A 6 -5.18 -16.87 17.14
C SER A 6 -6.06 -16.29 16.04
N GLN A 7 -7.31 -16.75 15.96
CA GLN A 7 -8.29 -16.25 15.00
C GLN A 7 -8.49 -14.72 15.11
N TYR A 8 -8.43 -14.19 16.34
CA TYR A 8 -8.47 -12.75 16.58
C TYR A 8 -7.33 -12.01 15.87
N VAL A 9 -6.09 -12.50 15.99
CA VAL A 9 -4.94 -11.88 15.32
C VAL A 9 -5.09 -11.93 13.80
N ILE A 10 -5.54 -13.07 13.25
CA ILE A 10 -5.80 -13.21 11.82
C ILE A 10 -6.80 -12.16 11.35
N GLN A 11 -7.90 -11.98 12.08
CA GLN A 11 -8.95 -11.04 11.70
C GLN A 11 -8.50 -9.58 11.80
N GLN A 12 -7.71 -9.23 12.81
CA GLN A 12 -7.11 -7.89 12.89
C GLN A 12 -6.16 -7.64 11.71
N PHE A 13 -5.35 -8.62 11.33
CA PHE A 13 -4.42 -8.48 10.22
C PHE A 13 -5.13 -8.40 8.86
N GLN A 14 -6.24 -9.12 8.69
CA GLN A 14 -7.12 -9.00 7.52
C GLN A 14 -7.70 -7.58 7.41
N ASN A 15 -8.12 -6.98 8.53
CA ASN A 15 -8.60 -5.60 8.56
C ASN A 15 -7.50 -4.61 8.18
N CYS A 16 -6.26 -4.81 8.66
CA CYS A 16 -5.11 -3.98 8.29
C CYS A 16 -4.79 -4.08 6.79
N ALA A 17 -4.75 -5.30 6.24
CA ALA A 17 -4.56 -5.52 4.81
C ALA A 17 -5.69 -4.86 3.98
N LEU A 18 -6.95 -4.92 4.46
CA LEU A 18 -8.09 -4.27 3.79
C LEU A 18 -7.91 -2.76 3.71
N LYS A 19 -7.52 -2.16 4.83
CA LYS A 19 -7.27 -0.72 4.91
C LYS A 19 -6.15 -0.34 3.95
N ALA A 20 -5.01 -1.05 3.98
CA ALA A 20 -3.90 -0.80 3.07
C ALA A 20 -4.33 -0.89 1.59
N TYR A 21 -5.12 -1.88 1.22
CA TYR A 21 -5.65 -2.02 -0.14
C TYR A 21 -6.53 -0.83 -0.54
N LYS A 22 -7.43 -0.38 0.35
CA LYS A 22 -8.25 0.83 0.13
C LYS A 22 -7.40 2.09 -0.01
N HIS A 23 -6.35 2.25 0.79
CA HIS A 23 -5.38 3.33 0.64
C HIS A 23 -4.67 3.27 -0.71
N GLY A 24 -4.29 2.07 -1.18
CA GLY A 24 -3.69 1.88 -2.50
C GLY A 24 -4.61 2.34 -3.64
N LYS A 25 -5.91 2.05 -3.55
CA LYS A 25 -6.92 2.57 -4.49
C LYS A 25 -6.98 4.10 -4.49
N LEU A 26 -7.02 4.72 -3.32
CA LEU A 26 -7.04 6.18 -3.21
C LEU A 26 -5.79 6.82 -3.82
N VAL A 27 -4.60 6.29 -3.51
CA VAL A 27 -3.33 6.79 -4.06
C VAL A 27 -3.30 6.66 -5.59
N GLU A 28 -3.73 5.51 -6.12
CA GLU A 28 -3.84 5.31 -7.58
C GLU A 28 -4.79 6.32 -8.21
N SER A 29 -6.00 6.50 -7.65
CA SER A 29 -6.97 7.45 -8.17
C SER A 29 -6.42 8.87 -8.16
N CYS A 30 -5.73 9.29 -7.11
CA CYS A 30 -5.14 10.61 -7.06
C CYS A 30 -4.01 10.77 -8.11
N GLY A 31 -3.22 9.75 -8.37
CA GLY A 31 -2.23 9.76 -9.46
C GLY A 31 -2.87 9.86 -10.86
N LEU A 32 -3.98 9.16 -11.09
CA LEU A 32 -4.74 9.26 -12.35
C LEU A 32 -5.36 10.64 -12.52
N VAL A 33 -5.95 11.20 -11.47
CA VAL A 33 -6.53 12.54 -11.48
C VAL A 33 -5.47 13.59 -11.83
N LEU A 34 -4.28 13.52 -11.23
CA LEU A 34 -3.17 14.43 -11.55
C LEU A 34 -2.72 14.32 -13.02
N GLN A 35 -2.76 13.14 -13.62
CA GLN A 35 -2.46 12.96 -15.05
C GLN A 35 -3.52 13.64 -15.95
N MET A 36 -4.79 13.68 -15.52
CA MET A 36 -5.85 14.31 -16.30
C MET A 36 -5.75 15.84 -16.32
N TYR A 37 -5.19 16.46 -15.27
CA TYR A 37 -5.03 17.92 -15.16
C TYR A 37 -3.67 18.44 -15.70
N ASN A 38 -3.02 17.67 -16.60
CA ASN A 38 -1.66 17.89 -17.11
C ASN A 38 -1.47 19.17 -17.96
N HIS A 39 -1.46 20.34 -17.32
CA HIS A 39 -0.98 21.59 -17.92
C HIS A 39 0.55 21.77 -17.82
N PHE A 40 1.26 20.93 -17.06
CA PHE A 40 2.71 21.05 -16.84
C PHE A 40 3.42 19.69 -16.97
N SER A 41 4.42 19.60 -17.86
CA SER A 41 5.23 18.39 -18.10
C SER A 41 5.89 17.81 -16.84
N VAL A 42 6.23 18.66 -15.85
CA VAL A 42 6.80 18.24 -14.56
C VAL A 42 5.80 17.43 -13.71
N ALA A 43 4.49 17.64 -13.87
CA ALA A 43 3.47 16.88 -13.13
C ALA A 43 3.23 15.47 -13.72
N GLN A 44 3.68 15.21 -14.94
CA GLN A 44 3.38 13.97 -15.65
C GLN A 44 4.17 12.77 -15.11
N GLU A 45 5.47 12.91 -14.87
CA GLU A 45 6.30 11.84 -14.29
C GLU A 45 5.89 11.53 -12.85
N ASP A 46 5.68 12.59 -12.07
CA ASP A 46 5.28 12.51 -10.66
C ASP A 46 3.90 11.83 -10.50
N SER A 47 2.93 12.17 -11.34
CA SER A 47 1.59 11.57 -11.32
C SER A 47 1.56 10.10 -11.78
N LEU A 48 2.39 9.74 -12.76
CA LEU A 48 2.62 8.34 -13.14
C LEU A 48 3.25 7.55 -11.98
N LEU A 49 4.24 8.13 -11.31
CA LEU A 49 4.92 7.48 -10.19
C LEU A 49 3.98 7.27 -8.99
N ILE A 50 3.15 8.26 -8.67
CA ILE A 50 2.07 8.13 -7.67
C ILE A 50 1.14 6.97 -8.03
N THR A 51 0.70 6.89 -9.30
CA THR A 51 -0.19 5.83 -9.77
C THR A 51 0.45 4.45 -9.56
N ARG A 52 1.73 4.33 -9.91
CA ARG A 52 2.52 3.10 -9.67
C ARG A 52 2.64 2.76 -8.19
N TYR A 53 2.79 3.74 -7.30
CA TYR A 53 2.75 3.48 -5.86
C TYR A 53 1.39 2.97 -5.41
N GLY A 54 0.28 3.54 -5.92
CA GLY A 54 -1.07 3.04 -5.66
C GLY A 54 -1.22 1.56 -6.04
N LEU A 55 -0.77 1.19 -7.23
CA LEU A 55 -0.70 -0.20 -7.70
C LEU A 55 0.15 -1.09 -6.79
N GLY A 56 1.35 -0.63 -6.41
CA GLY A 56 2.26 -1.36 -5.54
C GLY A 56 1.70 -1.59 -4.13
N ILE A 57 0.98 -0.62 -3.57
CA ILE A 57 0.29 -0.78 -2.28
C ILE A 57 -0.79 -1.86 -2.39
N LYS A 58 -1.65 -1.79 -3.43
CA LYS A 58 -2.70 -2.79 -3.66
C LYS A 58 -2.12 -4.19 -3.81
N TYR A 59 -1.07 -4.35 -4.62
CA TYR A 59 -0.41 -5.63 -4.84
C TYR A 59 0.12 -6.26 -3.56
N ASN A 60 0.83 -5.47 -2.75
CA ASN A 60 1.40 -5.96 -1.49
C ASN A 60 0.33 -6.24 -0.42
N ALA A 61 -0.73 -5.44 -0.38
CA ALA A 61 -1.89 -5.69 0.49
C ALA A 61 -2.64 -6.96 0.07
N ASP A 62 -2.79 -7.21 -1.23
CA ASP A 62 -3.42 -8.42 -1.75
C ASP A 62 -2.59 -9.68 -1.45
N LYS A 63 -1.26 -9.61 -1.62
CA LYS A 63 -0.36 -10.69 -1.14
C LYS A 63 -0.56 -10.99 0.34
N SER A 64 -0.66 -9.95 1.17
CA SER A 64 -0.92 -10.12 2.61
C SER A 64 -2.23 -10.86 2.86
N PHE A 65 -3.29 -10.54 2.12
CA PHE A 65 -4.57 -11.27 2.17
C PHE A 65 -4.47 -12.72 1.75
N GLN A 66 -3.79 -13.00 0.64
CA GLN A 66 -3.66 -14.36 0.12
C GLN A 66 -3.00 -15.26 1.16
N TYR A 67 -1.92 -14.80 1.80
CA TYR A 67 -1.28 -15.57 2.87
C TYR A 67 -2.15 -15.73 4.12
N LEU A 68 -2.94 -14.73 4.51
CA LEU A 68 -3.90 -14.88 5.62
C LEU A 68 -5.00 -15.89 5.32
N ARG A 69 -5.40 -16.05 4.05
CA ARG A 69 -6.38 -17.06 3.63
C ARG A 69 -5.83 -18.48 3.67
N LEU A 70 -4.52 -18.64 3.50
CA LEU A 70 -3.82 -19.92 3.60
C LEU A 70 -3.58 -20.36 5.05
N LEU A 71 -3.87 -19.50 6.03
CA LEU A 71 -3.80 -19.87 7.44
C LEU A 71 -4.89 -20.89 7.79
N ASN A 72 -4.49 -22.16 7.83
CA ASN A 72 -5.30 -23.24 8.35
C ASN A 72 -5.09 -23.36 9.88
N PRO A 73 -6.13 -23.29 10.72
CA PRO A 73 -6.03 -23.48 12.18
C PRO A 73 -5.55 -24.88 12.61
N GLN A 74 -5.42 -25.83 11.68
CA GLN A 74 -4.87 -27.17 11.91
C GLN A 74 -3.45 -27.40 11.37
N GLY A 75 -2.84 -26.44 10.65
CA GLY A 75 -1.58 -26.65 9.93
C GLY A 75 -0.31 -26.20 10.67
N ASN A 76 0.78 -26.98 10.53
CA ASN A 76 2.12 -26.64 11.02
C ASN A 76 2.72 -25.38 10.33
N ASP A 77 2.22 -25.01 9.15
CA ASP A 77 2.74 -23.88 8.35
C ASP A 77 2.09 -22.52 8.72
N SER A 78 1.29 -22.48 9.78
CA SER A 78 0.55 -21.29 10.20
C SER A 78 1.45 -20.09 10.56
N ILE A 79 2.68 -20.33 11.01
CA ILE A 79 3.63 -19.24 11.31
C ILE A 79 4.25 -18.68 10.02
N GLU A 80 4.59 -19.54 9.06
CA GLU A 80 5.22 -19.12 7.81
C GLU A 80 4.27 -18.25 6.99
N PHE A 81 3.03 -18.69 6.80
CA PHE A 81 2.03 -17.89 6.09
C PHE A 81 1.72 -16.59 6.84
N TYR A 82 1.69 -16.60 8.17
CA TYR A 82 1.52 -15.37 8.94
C TYR A 82 2.69 -14.40 8.72
N TYR A 83 3.93 -14.90 8.75
CA TYR A 83 5.11 -14.10 8.46
C TYR A 83 5.09 -13.50 7.04
N GLN A 84 4.74 -14.30 6.03
CA GLN A 84 4.59 -13.81 4.66
C GLN A 84 3.49 -12.75 4.53
N SER A 85 2.39 -12.91 5.28
CA SER A 85 1.35 -11.89 5.34
C SER A 85 1.85 -10.58 5.94
N VAL A 86 2.58 -10.65 7.05
CA VAL A 86 3.20 -9.49 7.71
C VAL A 86 4.18 -8.78 6.77
N GLN A 87 4.97 -9.53 6.01
CA GLN A 87 5.88 -8.97 5.01
C GLN A 87 5.11 -8.23 3.90
N GLY A 88 4.03 -8.84 3.37
CA GLY A 88 3.17 -8.20 2.39
C GLY A 88 2.60 -6.87 2.91
N TYR A 89 2.04 -6.87 4.12
CA TYR A 89 1.51 -5.65 4.75
C TYR A 89 2.60 -4.60 4.96
N THR A 90 3.77 -4.99 5.47
CA THR A 90 4.92 -4.09 5.69
C THR A 90 5.37 -3.44 4.38
N ASN A 91 5.42 -4.20 3.28
CA ASN A 91 5.77 -3.67 1.97
C ASN A 91 4.71 -2.72 1.42
N ALA A 92 3.42 -2.97 1.70
CA ALA A 92 2.35 -2.04 1.35
C ALA A 92 2.52 -0.70 2.10
N VAL A 93 2.80 -0.75 3.41
CA VAL A 93 3.06 0.45 4.23
C VAL A 93 4.28 1.21 3.74
N ARG A 94 5.41 0.54 3.46
CA ARG A 94 6.62 1.18 2.90
C ARG A 94 6.34 1.88 1.58
N THR A 95 5.56 1.25 0.71
CA THR A 95 5.17 1.84 -0.58
C THR A 95 4.25 3.05 -0.36
N HIS A 96 3.35 2.99 0.61
CA HIS A 96 2.49 4.11 0.98
C HIS A 96 3.29 5.32 1.49
N ILE A 97 4.30 5.10 2.34
CA ILE A 97 5.21 6.16 2.82
C ILE A 97 5.93 6.83 1.65
N LYS A 98 6.43 6.04 0.68
CA LYS A 98 7.06 6.60 -0.53
C LYS A 98 6.08 7.47 -1.33
N ALA A 99 4.83 7.04 -1.47
CA ALA A 99 3.80 7.84 -2.13
C ALA A 99 3.57 9.18 -1.40
N MET A 100 3.43 9.15 -0.07
CA MET A 100 3.22 10.36 0.73
C MET A 100 4.40 11.33 0.66
N ASN A 101 5.63 10.82 0.69
CA ASN A 101 6.83 11.65 0.54
C ASN A 101 6.88 12.35 -0.83
N LEU A 102 6.50 11.63 -1.89
CA LEU A 102 6.41 12.20 -3.23
C LEU A 102 5.33 13.30 -3.28
N TYR A 103 4.14 13.04 -2.74
CA TYR A 103 3.08 14.04 -2.62
C TYR A 103 3.54 15.31 -1.89
N LEU A 104 4.24 15.15 -0.77
CA LEU A 104 4.77 16.27 0.00
C LEU A 104 5.77 17.08 -0.82
N SER A 105 6.70 16.40 -1.52
CA SER A 105 7.69 17.05 -2.38
C SER A 105 7.04 17.84 -3.52
N ILE A 106 6.04 17.27 -4.19
CA ILE A 106 5.29 17.95 -5.26
C ILE A 106 4.59 19.19 -4.72
N THR A 107 3.91 19.07 -3.58
CA THR A 107 3.18 20.17 -2.94
C THR A 107 4.13 21.31 -2.57
N GLN A 108 5.29 20.99 -1.99
CA GLN A 108 6.32 21.98 -1.66
C GLN A 108 6.85 22.70 -2.89
N LYS A 109 7.15 21.98 -3.98
CA LYS A 109 7.59 22.58 -5.27
C LYS A 109 6.52 23.50 -5.86
N TYR A 110 5.24 23.14 -5.75
CA TYR A 110 4.15 23.96 -6.27
C TYR A 110 3.96 25.23 -5.44
N ILE A 111 4.02 25.14 -4.11
CA ILE A 111 3.94 26.31 -3.23
C ILE A 111 5.09 27.28 -3.50
N SER A 112 6.33 26.78 -3.59
CA SER A 112 7.50 27.65 -3.81
C SER A 112 7.49 28.34 -5.18
N LYS A 113 6.96 27.68 -6.22
CA LYS A 113 6.79 28.29 -7.55
C LYS A 113 5.74 29.41 -7.62
N ASN A 114 4.75 29.41 -6.73
CA ASN A 114 3.69 30.43 -6.71
C ASN A 114 3.94 31.57 -5.71
N GLN A 115 5.11 31.59 -5.07
CA GLN A 115 5.54 32.64 -4.13
C GLN A 115 6.52 33.65 -4.77
N HIS A 116 6.82 33.51 -6.06
CA HIS A 116 7.68 34.39 -6.86
C HIS A 116 6.96 34.76 -8.17
#